data_AF-A0A955CX39-F1
#
_entry.id   AF-A0A955CX39-F1
#
_cell.length_a   1.000
_cell.length_b   1.000
_cell.length_c   1.000
_cell.angle_alpha   90.00
_cell.angle_beta   90.00
_cell.angle_gamma   90.00
#
_symmetry.space_group_name_H-M   'P 1'
#
loop_
_entity.id
_entity.type
_entity.pdbx_description
1 polymer ?
#
loop_
_entity_poly.entity_id
_entity_poly.type
_entity_poly.pdbx_seq_one_letter_code
_entity_poly.pdbx_strand_id
1 'polypeptide(L)'
;MAKGQDLSRHQRGIVNRYYEHRDTIMSTKLAEIVSELYLATDDKKAEKLWKSAQTALANTKTDPKAIESIIKSRDIKKLAEVVSKLSAAR
;
A
#
# COMPACT_ATOMS: atom_id res chain seq x y z
N MET A 1 -17.01 -8.54 28.53
CA MET A 1 -16.74 -8.83 27.09
C MET A 1 -17.74 -7.99 26.29
N ALA A 2 -17.25 -7.03 25.48
CA ALA A 2 -18.14 -6.12 24.77
C ALA A 2 -18.98 -6.90 23.74
N LYS A 3 -20.31 -6.75 23.82
CA LYS A 3 -21.31 -7.33 22.91
C LYS A 3 -20.97 -6.99 21.47
N GLY A 4 -21.04 -8.01 20.61
CA GLY A 4 -20.75 -7.95 19.17
C GLY A 4 -21.29 -6.70 18.52
N GLN A 5 -20.38 -5.90 17.98
CA GLN A 5 -20.74 -4.83 17.06
C GLN A 5 -20.86 -5.46 15.68
N ASP A 6 -21.89 -6.29 15.51
CA ASP A 6 -22.20 -6.88 14.21
C ASP A 6 -22.55 -5.73 13.27
N LEU A 7 -21.67 -5.48 12.30
CA LEU A 7 -21.86 -4.43 11.29
C LEU A 7 -23.24 -4.60 10.65
N SER A 8 -24.02 -3.53 10.54
CA SER A 8 -25.29 -3.53 9.81
C SER A 8 -25.09 -3.98 8.37
N ARG A 9 -26.16 -4.41 7.67
CA ARG A 9 -26.06 -4.83 6.26
C ARG A 9 -25.38 -3.78 5.37
N HIS A 10 -25.67 -2.51 5.63
CA HIS A 10 -25.04 -1.39 4.94
C HIS A 10 -23.54 -1.29 5.27
N GLN A 11 -23.18 -1.36 6.56
CA GLN A 11 -21.78 -1.32 7.01
C GLN A 11 -20.95 -2.48 6.46
N ARG A 12 -21.51 -3.71 6.43
CA ARG A 12 -20.87 -4.87 5.78
C ARG A 12 -20.62 -4.61 4.30
N GLY A 13 -21.59 -4.02 3.60
CA GLY A 13 -21.43 -3.65 2.19
C GLY A 13 -20.26 -2.69 1.95
N ILE A 14 -20.06 -1.71 2.84
CA ILE A 14 -18.91 -0.80 2.77
C ILE A 14 -17.59 -1.54 2.98
N VAL A 15 -17.52 -2.40 4.01
CA VAL A 15 -16.31 -3.18 4.30
C VAL A 15 -15.96 -4.12 3.14
N ASN A 16 -16.95 -4.80 2.57
CA ASN A 16 -16.74 -5.69 1.43
C ASN A 16 -16.20 -4.93 0.21
N ARG A 17 -16.79 -3.78 -0.13
CA ARG A 17 -16.29 -2.94 -1.23
C ARG A 17 -14.87 -2.44 -1.01
N TYR A 18 -14.50 -2.13 0.24
CA TYR A 18 -13.11 -1.77 0.55
C TYR A 18 -12.16 -2.91 0.20
N TYR A 19 -12.45 -4.15 0.61
CA TYR A 19 -11.60 -5.29 0.31
C TYR A 19 -11.62 -5.69 -1.17
N GLU A 20 -12.77 -5.55 -1.83
CA GLU A 20 -12.93 -5.75 -3.28
C GLU A 20 -12.00 -4.83 -4.09
N HIS A 21 -11.85 -3.57 -3.64
CA HIS A 21 -11.03 -2.58 -4.33
C HIS A 21 -9.69 -2.32 -3.64
N ARG A 22 -9.29 -3.12 -2.64
CA ARG A 22 -8.09 -2.88 -1.83
C ARG A 22 -6.82 -2.82 -2.67
N ASP A 23 -6.68 -3.72 -3.63
CA ASP A 23 -5.53 -3.74 -4.55
C ASP A 23 -5.45 -2.43 -5.35
N THR A 24 -6.58 -1.93 -5.86
CA THR A 24 -6.67 -0.64 -6.57
C THR A 24 -6.29 0.52 -5.65
N ILE A 25 -6.86 0.59 -4.44
CA ILE A 25 -6.58 1.65 -3.47
C ILE A 25 -5.08 1.65 -3.11
N MET A 26 -4.49 0.46 -2.88
CA MET A 26 -3.07 0.36 -2.56
C MET A 26 -2.18 0.73 -3.74
N SER A 27 -2.54 0.34 -4.98
CA SER A 27 -1.77 0.71 -6.18
C SER A 27 -1.70 2.23 -6.38
N THR A 28 -2.82 2.94 -6.19
CA THR A 28 -2.86 4.41 -6.27
C THR A 28 -2.02 5.03 -5.17
N LYS A 29 -2.21 4.59 -3.91
CA LYS A 29 -1.43 5.09 -2.76
C LYS A 29 0.07 4.87 -2.95
N LEU A 30 0.48 3.72 -3.47
CA LEU A 30 1.90 3.43 -3.72
C LEU A 30 2.46 4.29 -4.86
N ALA A 31 1.68 4.58 -5.91
CA ALA A 31 2.08 5.50 -6.98
C ALA A 31 2.33 6.93 -6.46
N GLU A 32 1.47 7.40 -5.56
CA GLU A 32 1.65 8.69 -4.87
C GLU A 32 2.94 8.66 -4.03
N ILE A 33 3.17 7.60 -3.25
CA ILE A 33 4.39 7.45 -2.44
C ILE A 33 5.65 7.43 -3.31
N VAL A 34 5.64 6.74 -4.45
CA VAL A 34 6.77 6.74 -5.41
C VAL A 34 7.06 8.16 -5.89
N SER A 35 6.02 8.90 -6.26
CA SER A 35 6.13 10.28 -6.74
C SER A 35 6.68 11.21 -5.65
N GLU A 36 6.19 11.07 -4.42
CA GLU A 36 6.68 11.84 -3.28
C GLU A 36 8.10 11.47 -2.88
N LEU A 37 8.49 10.20 -2.93
CA LEU A 37 9.86 9.74 -2.67
C LEU A 37 10.84 10.29 -3.70
N TYR A 38 10.43 10.36 -4.96
CA TYR A 38 11.25 10.93 -6.03
C TYR A 38 11.53 12.43 -5.82
N LEU A 39 10.58 13.16 -5.22
CA LEU A 39 10.69 14.59 -4.92
C LEU A 39 11.23 14.89 -3.51
N ALA A 40 11.37 13.88 -2.65
CA ALA A 40 11.78 14.09 -1.26
C ALA A 40 13.26 14.47 -1.18
N THR A 41 13.54 15.67 -0.69
CA THR A 41 14.91 16.14 -0.41
C THR A 41 15.29 16.01 1.07
N ASP A 42 14.33 15.74 1.94
CA ASP A 42 14.50 15.57 3.38
C ASP A 42 14.45 14.08 3.75
N ASP A 43 15.51 13.59 4.39
CA ASP A 43 15.62 12.20 4.85
C ASP A 43 14.49 11.83 5.80
N LYS A 44 14.07 12.73 6.68
CA LYS A 44 12.99 12.44 7.64
C LYS A 44 11.64 12.25 6.94
N LYS A 45 11.37 13.03 5.89
CA LYS A 45 10.19 12.82 5.02
C LYS A 45 10.31 11.48 4.28
N ALA A 46 11.45 11.20 3.67
CA ALA A 46 11.67 9.94 2.94
C ALA A 46 11.46 8.72 3.84
N GLU A 47 11.91 8.74 5.09
CA GLU A 47 11.69 7.64 6.03
C GLU A 47 10.21 7.39 6.34
N LYS A 48 9.42 8.46 6.51
CA LYS A 48 7.97 8.34 6.72
C LYS A 48 7.28 7.75 5.49
N LEU A 49 7.72 8.15 4.31
CA LEU A 49 7.21 7.61 3.05
C LEU A 49 7.55 6.13 2.90
N TRP A 50 8.78 5.71 3.21
CA TRP A 50 9.17 4.29 3.17
C TRP A 50 8.39 3.42 4.17
N LYS A 51 8.15 3.92 5.39
CA LYS A 51 7.25 3.24 6.35
C LYS A 51 5.82 3.11 5.82
N SER A 52 5.34 4.15 5.14
CA SER A 52 4.02 4.16 4.51
C SER A 52 3.96 3.19 3.32
N ALA A 53 5.03 3.10 2.52
CA ALA A 53 5.18 2.17 1.41
C ALA A 53 5.13 0.73 1.92
N GLN A 54 5.87 0.41 2.98
CA GLN A 54 5.86 -0.92 3.60
C GLN A 54 4.45 -1.32 4.04
N THR A 55 3.75 -0.40 4.72
CA THR A 55 2.38 -0.64 5.18
C THR A 55 1.43 -0.87 4.00
N ALA A 56 1.54 -0.06 2.94
CA ALA A 56 0.69 -0.20 1.76
C ALA A 56 0.99 -1.49 0.98
N LEU A 57 2.26 -1.86 0.80
CA LEU A 57 2.68 -3.11 0.18
C LEU A 57 2.17 -4.33 0.95
N ALA A 58 2.22 -4.32 2.29
CA ALA A 58 1.68 -5.39 3.13
C ALA A 58 0.16 -5.56 3.00
N ASN A 59 -0.54 -4.54 2.49
CA ASN A 59 -1.97 -4.60 2.19
C ASN A 59 -2.28 -5.10 0.76
N THR A 60 -1.26 -5.47 -0.02
CA THR A 60 -1.38 -6.06 -1.36
C THR A 60 -1.05 -7.55 -1.34
N LYS A 61 -1.22 -8.23 -2.47
CA LYS A 61 -0.82 -9.63 -2.68
C LYS A 61 0.68 -9.81 -2.99
N THR A 62 1.51 -8.79 -2.78
CA THR A 62 2.94 -8.83 -3.07
C THR A 62 3.67 -9.78 -2.11
N ASP A 63 4.63 -10.55 -2.64
CA ASP A 63 5.44 -11.47 -1.84
C ASP A 63 6.20 -10.74 -0.72
N PRO A 64 6.10 -11.17 0.56
CA PRO A 64 6.76 -10.51 1.68
C PRO A 64 8.28 -10.36 1.55
N LYS A 65 8.97 -11.33 0.91
CA LYS A 65 10.43 -11.23 0.70
C LYS A 65 10.76 -10.13 -0.30
N ALA A 66 9.95 -9.97 -1.35
CA ALA A 66 10.09 -8.86 -2.28
C ALA A 66 9.88 -7.51 -1.59
N ILE A 67 8.87 -7.39 -0.71
CA ILE A 67 8.64 -6.18 0.10
C ILE A 67 9.88 -5.86 0.95
N GLU A 68 10.38 -6.84 1.70
CA GLU A 68 11.55 -6.66 2.56
C GLU A 68 12.78 -6.20 1.78
N SER A 69 13.03 -6.80 0.62
CA SER A 69 14.14 -6.41 -0.27
C SER A 69 14.02 -4.95 -0.74
N ILE A 70 12.82 -4.53 -1.16
CA ILE A 70 12.55 -3.16 -1.62
C ILE A 70 12.75 -2.15 -0.49
N ILE A 71 12.19 -2.43 0.69
CA ILE A 71 12.28 -1.51 1.84
C ILE A 71 13.72 -1.41 2.37
N LYS A 72 14.46 -2.52 2.44
CA LYS A 72 15.87 -2.53 2.87
C LYS A 72 16.77 -1.78 1.89
N SER A 73 16.57 -1.97 0.59
CA SER A 73 17.38 -1.30 -0.44
C SER A 73 16.98 0.15 -0.67
N ARG A 74 15.80 0.58 -0.18
CA ARG A 74 15.20 1.89 -0.47
C ARG A 74 15.20 2.21 -1.97
N ASP A 75 14.95 1.18 -2.79
CA ASP A 75 15.02 1.27 -4.25
C ASP A 75 13.68 1.75 -4.82
N ILE A 76 13.63 3.05 -5.17
CA ILE A 76 12.44 3.71 -5.72
C ILE A 76 12.03 3.07 -7.06
N LYS A 77 13.00 2.63 -7.88
CA LYS A 77 12.71 2.03 -9.19
C LYS A 77 12.00 0.69 -9.02
N LYS A 78 12.50 -0.17 -8.13
CA LYS A 78 11.82 -1.44 -7.82
C LYS A 78 10.43 -1.24 -7.23
N LEU A 79 10.25 -0.23 -6.38
CA LEU A 79 8.93 0.13 -5.87
C LEU A 79 7.99 0.50 -7.03
N ALA A 80 8.44 1.36 -7.95
CA ALA A 80 7.65 1.78 -9.11
C ALA A 80 7.27 0.61 -10.03
N GLU A 81 8.18 -0.35 -10.25
CA GLU A 81 7.89 -1.56 -11.03
C GLU A 81 6.79 -2.42 -10.39
N VAL A 82 6.82 -2.58 -9.06
CA VAL A 82 5.76 -3.30 -8.34
C VAL A 82 4.43 -2.57 -8.48
N VAL A 83 4.42 -1.25 -8.35
CA VAL A 83 3.20 -0.44 -8.53
C VAL A 83 2.64 -0.59 -9.94
N SER A 84 3.49 -0.54 -10.96
CA SER A 84 3.08 -0.75 -12.35
C SER A 84 2.43 -2.12 -12.54
N LYS A 85 3.04 -3.20 -12.02
CA LYS A 85 2.47 -4.56 -12.06
C LYS A 85 1.12 -4.65 -11.36
N LEU A 86 0.98 -4.06 -10.17
CA LEU A 86 -0.29 -4.02 -9.43
C LEU A 86 -1.38 -3.24 -10.18
N SER A 87 -1.00 -2.17 -10.88
CA SER A 87 -1.94 -1.36 -11.68
C SER A 87 -2.33 -2.01 -13.01
N ALA A 88 -1.44 -2.84 -13.58
CA ALA A 88 -1.65 -3.52 -14.85
C ALA A 88 -2.44 -4.83 -14.70
N ALA A 89 -2.46 -5.44 -13.51
CA ALA A 89 -3.24 -6.64 -13.20
C ALA A 89 -4.76 -6.37 -13.02
N ARG A 90 -5.26 -5.26 -13.56
CA ARG A 90 -6.66 -4.83 -13.53
C ARG A 90 -7.47 -5.46 -14.65
#